data_AF-E3USW5-F1
#
_entry.id   AF-E3USW5-F1
#
_cell.length_a   1.000
_cell.length_b   1.000
_cell.length_c   1.000
_cell.angle_alpha   90.00
_cell.angle_beta   90.00
_cell.angle_gamma   90.00
#
_symmetry.space_group_name_H-M   'P 1'
#
loop_
_entity.id
_entity.type
_entity.pdbx_description
1 polymer ?
#
loop_
_entity_poly.entity_id
_entity_poly.type
_entity_poly.pdbx_seq_one_letter_code
_entity_poly.pdbx_strand_id
1 'polypeptide(L)' 'MHGLKVAEIDINRKMLADLAVNDAAAFTALADQAKEALAK' A
#
# COMPACT_ATOMS: atom_id res chain seq x y z
N MET A 1 5.34 1.21 4.81
CA MET A 1 5.12 -0.06 5.56
C MET A 1 4.30 0.11 6.82
N HIS A 2 4.47 1.18 7.62
CA HIS A 2 3.65 1.36 8.82
C HIS A 2 2.15 1.44 8.51
N GLY A 3 1.72 2.32 7.60
CA GLY A 3 0.30 2.43 7.22
C GLY A 3 -0.29 1.16 6.61
N LEU A 4 0.47 0.45 5.76
CA LEU A 4 0.05 -0.86 5.24
C LEU A 4 -0.15 -1.89 6.36
N LYS A 5 0.72 -1.90 7.38
CA LYS A 5 0.57 -2.79 8.54
C LYS A 5 -0.65 -2.43 9.40
N VAL A 6 -0.95 -1.14 9.58
CA VAL A 6 -2.14 -0.68 10.31
C VAL A 6 -3.42 -0.98 9.53
N ALA A 7 -3.35 -0.96 8.20
CA ALA A 7 -4.41 -1.39 7.29
C ALA A 7 -4.52 -2.93 7.16
N GLU A 8 -3.74 -3.70 7.92
CA GLU A 8 -3.67 -5.17 7.82
C GLU A 8 -3.30 -5.71 6.42
N ILE A 9 -2.61 -4.89 5.62
CA ILE A 9 -2.11 -5.24 4.30
C ILE A 9 -0.71 -5.85 4.43
N ASP A 10 -0.64 -7.18 4.30
CA ASP A 10 0.61 -7.91 4.27
C ASP A 10 1.16 -8.04 2.84
N ILE A 11 1.94 -7.04 2.43
CA ILE A 11 2.63 -7.02 1.13
C ILE A 11 4.13 -6.80 1.32
N ASN A 12 4.94 -7.58 0.60
CA ASN A 12 6.38 -7.41 0.64
C ASN A 12 6.86 -6.25 -0.25
N ARG A 13 8.07 -5.75 0.02
CA ARG A 13 8.64 -4.59 -0.70
C ARG A 13 8.84 -4.84 -2.19
N LYS A 14 9.11 -6.09 -2.59
CA LYS A 14 9.33 -6.45 -3.99
C LYS A 14 8.03 -6.32 -4.80
N MET A 15 6.94 -6.86 -4.27
CA MET A 15 5.61 -6.74 -4.88
C MET A 15 5.11 -5.30 -4.89
N LEU A 16 5.32 -4.56 -3.79
CA LEU A 16 4.94 -3.15 -3.74
C LEU A 16 5.68 -2.31 -4.80
N ALA A 17 6.98 -2.57 -5.00
CA ALA A 17 7.76 -1.90 -6.03
C ALA A 17 7.33 -2.30 -7.44
N ASP A 18 7.02 -3.58 -7.65
CA ASP A 18 6.53 -4.08 -8.94
C ASP A 18 5.17 -3.48 -9.31
N LEU A 19 4.25 -3.38 -8.33
CA LEU A 19 2.98 -2.66 -8.48
C LEU A 19 3.20 -1.18 -8.77
N ALA A 20 4.13 -0.52 -8.08
CA ALA A 20 4.41 0.90 -8.32
C ALA A 20 4.88 1.19 -9.76
N VAL A 21 5.56 0.23 -10.39
CA VAL A 21 6.11 0.38 -11.75
C VAL A 21 5.12 -0.08 -12.83
N ASN A 22 4.41 -1.19 -12.60
CA ASN A 22 3.55 -1.81 -13.61
C ASN A 22 2.07 -1.43 -13.48
N ASP A 23 1.60 -1.08 -12.27
CA ASP A 23 0.20 -0.80 -11.98
C ASP A 23 0.03 0.36 -10.98
N ALA A 24 0.10 1.57 -11.52
CA ALA A 24 -0.08 2.79 -10.76
C ALA A 24 -1.46 2.89 -10.08
N ALA A 25 -2.50 2.28 -10.66
CA ALA A 25 -3.85 2.33 -10.09
C ALA A 25 -3.93 1.47 -8.82
N ALA A 26 -3.43 0.24 -8.87
CA ALA A 26 -3.35 -0.64 -7.71
C ALA A 26 -2.43 -0.08 -6.62
N PHE A 27 -1.29 0.52 -7.00
CA PHE A 27 -0.41 1.18 -6.02
C PHE A 27 -1.09 2.35 -5.32
N THR A 28 -1.85 3.18 -6.06
CA THR A 28 -2.60 4.30 -5.49
C THR A 28 -3.66 3.81 -4.49
N ALA A 29 -4.42 2.77 -4.85
CA ALA A 29 -5.41 2.18 -3.96
C ALA A 29 -4.81 1.67 -2.64
N LEU A 30 -3.65 1.00 -2.70
CA LEU A 30 -2.93 0.54 -1.50
C LEU A 30 -2.42 1.71 -0.65
N ALA A 31 -1.93 2.77 -1.30
CA ALA A 31 -1.45 3.96 -0.62
C ALA A 31 -2.59 4.71 0.10
N ASP A 32 -3.77 4.79 -0.52
CA ASP A 32 -4.92 5.46 0.08
C ASP A 32 -5.52 4.66 1.23
N GLN A 33 -5.66 3.33 1.09
CA GLN A 33 -6.03 2.46 2.22
C GLN A 33 -5.06 2.59 3.40
N ALA A 34 -3.75 2.66 3.12
CA ALA A 34 -2.74 2.88 4.14
C ALA A 34 -2.84 4.26 4.81
N LYS A 35 -3.24 5.31 4.08
CA LYS A 35 -3.46 6.65 4.64
C LYS A 35 -4.73 6.68 5.49
N GLU A 36 -5.83 6.11 5.01
CA GLU A 36 -7.09 6.03 5.76
C GLU A 36 -6.89 5.30 7.09
N ALA A 37 -6.15 4.21 7.09
CA ALA A 37 -5.83 3.46 8.30
C ALA A 37 -4.97 4.25 9.30
N LEU A 38 -4.14 5.20 8.83
CA LEU A 38 -3.33 6.08 9.67
C LEU A 38 -4.05 7.36 10.11
N ALA A 39 -5.18 7.70 9.48
CA ALA A 39 -5.97 8.88 9.80
C ALA A 39 -6.94 8.65 10.99
N LYS A 40 -6.97 7.42 11.53
CA LYS A 40 -7.58 7.08 12.82
C LYS A 40 -6.61 7.31 13.97
#